data_AF-A0AA38R1W3-F1
#
_entry.id   AF-A0AA38R1W3-F1
#
_cell.length_a   1.000
_cell.length_b   1.000
_cell.length_c   1.000
_cell.angle_alpha   90.00
_cell.angle_beta   90.00
_cell.angle_gamma   90.00
#
_symmetry.space_group_name_H-M   'P 1'
#
loop_
_entity.id
_entity.type
_entity.pdbx_description
1 polymer ?
#
loop_
_entity_poly.entity_id
_entity_poly.type
_entity_poly.pdbx_seq_one_letter_code
_entity_poly.pdbx_strand_id
1 'polypeptide(L)'
;MKFFPVSIVALFTFFSSTAVKAAPSSFKELDARASTCNTPSNRACWTTGFDINTDYETNTPTTGVTRNYALTITEVDNWTGPDGVVKPKVMLVNGKFPGPTIFADWGDRVNITVTNNLRTNGTSIHWHGLRQFGSNLQDGANGVTECPIPPKGGSKVYSFMATQYGTSWYHSHFSAQYGNGVVGTIQINGPASLPYDVDLGVFPITDYYYQTADDLVEFTKNNGAPASDNILINGTNVHPTTGVGKYANVTLTPGKRHRLRIINTSVENHFQVSLVNHSMTVIAADMVPVNAYTTDTLFLGVGQRYDVTIDASKAVGNYWFNVTLPPNGFCGTSNNQFPAAVFHYAGASGGLPTARGTPPVDTLCYDNIDLVPVVSRTASPGNFNPSPNNSLPVHLDTTGSPLFVWQINGSSINVDWNKPVLQYVIENNTSYPP
;
A
#
# COMPACT_ATOMS: atom_id res chain seq x y z
N MET A 1 2.16 81.38 -25.66
CA MET A 1 2.03 79.92 -25.82
C MET A 1 2.77 79.25 -24.67
N LYS A 2 2.05 78.72 -23.68
CA LYS A 2 2.63 77.95 -22.57
C LYS A 2 2.34 76.47 -22.85
N PHE A 3 3.36 75.70 -23.18
CA PHE A 3 3.28 74.24 -23.27
C PHE A 3 3.90 73.63 -22.00
N PHE A 4 3.11 72.81 -21.32
CA PHE A 4 3.52 71.95 -20.21
C PHE A 4 4.15 70.65 -20.74
N PRO A 5 5.20 70.10 -20.10
CA PRO A 5 5.66 68.75 -20.41
C PRO A 5 4.86 67.71 -19.61
N VAL A 6 4.37 66.70 -20.32
CA VAL A 6 3.70 65.50 -19.79
C VAL A 6 4.74 64.59 -19.15
N SER A 7 4.55 64.21 -17.89
CA SER A 7 5.31 63.14 -17.22
C SER A 7 4.55 61.82 -17.31
N ILE A 8 5.20 60.80 -17.85
CA ILE A 8 4.71 59.41 -17.92
C ILE A 8 4.89 58.78 -16.54
N VAL A 9 3.78 58.40 -15.89
CA VAL A 9 3.79 57.61 -14.66
C VAL A 9 3.68 56.14 -15.03
N ALA A 10 4.75 55.39 -14.79
CA ALA A 10 4.76 53.93 -14.86
C ALA A 10 4.08 53.34 -13.61
N LEU A 11 2.96 52.65 -13.80
CA LEU A 11 2.30 51.88 -12.75
C LEU A 11 3.06 50.56 -12.54
N PHE A 12 3.77 50.44 -11.42
CA PHE A 12 4.30 49.15 -10.95
C PHE A 12 3.21 48.42 -10.16
N THR A 13 2.69 47.34 -10.73
CA THR A 13 1.82 46.38 -10.04
C THR A 13 2.67 45.50 -9.10
N PHE A 14 2.49 45.68 -7.80
CA PHE A 14 3.05 44.80 -6.78
C PHE A 14 2.31 43.44 -6.80
N PHE A 15 2.95 42.40 -7.34
CA PHE A 15 2.54 41.03 -7.06
C PHE A 15 3.07 40.62 -5.68
N SER A 16 2.16 40.55 -4.70
CA SER A 16 2.42 39.93 -3.40
C SER A 16 2.51 38.42 -3.59
N SER A 17 3.72 37.88 -3.73
CA SER A 17 3.98 36.44 -3.66
C SER A 17 3.78 35.97 -2.22
N THR A 18 2.63 35.36 -1.92
CA THR A 18 2.48 34.57 -0.71
C THR A 18 3.37 33.34 -0.83
N ALA A 19 4.50 33.37 -0.13
CA ALA A 19 5.37 32.21 0.00
C ALA A 19 4.59 31.10 0.71
N VAL A 20 4.12 30.11 -0.05
CA VAL A 20 3.66 28.83 0.49
C VAL A 20 4.86 28.21 1.18
N LYS A 21 4.87 28.21 2.52
CA LYS A 21 5.82 27.40 3.29
C LYS A 21 5.66 25.96 2.83
N ALA A 22 6.64 25.45 2.10
CA ALA A 22 6.74 24.04 1.79
C ALA A 22 6.70 23.25 3.11
N ALA A 23 5.75 22.31 3.21
CA ALA A 23 5.75 21.35 4.30
C ALA A 23 7.08 20.57 4.29
N PRO A 24 7.67 20.27 5.46
CA PRO A 24 8.94 19.56 5.51
C PRO A 24 8.84 18.23 4.76
N SER A 25 9.64 18.11 3.71
CA SER A 25 9.68 16.98 2.79
C SER A 25 10.63 15.90 3.30
N SER A 26 10.24 15.22 4.37
CA SER A 26 10.67 13.85 4.72
C SER A 26 10.14 13.54 6.11
N PHE A 27 9.31 12.51 6.22
CA PHE A 27 9.08 11.90 7.52
C PHE A 27 10.41 11.20 7.87
N LYS A 28 11.10 11.73 8.89
CA LYS A 28 12.30 11.10 9.43
C LYS A 28 11.96 9.68 9.89
N GLU A 29 12.92 8.77 9.79
CA GLU A 29 12.91 7.56 10.60
C GLU A 29 12.60 7.93 12.06
N LEU A 30 11.82 7.09 12.74
CA LEU A 30 11.42 7.35 14.13
C LEU A 30 12.67 7.51 14.99
N ASP A 31 12.78 8.61 15.74
CA ASP A 31 13.81 8.75 16.77
C ASP A 31 13.74 7.52 17.70
N ALA A 32 14.89 6.92 18.03
CA ALA A 32 14.96 5.84 19.01
C ALA A 32 14.41 6.33 20.37
N ARG A 33 13.30 5.76 20.84
CA ARG A 33 12.69 6.11 22.14
C ARG A 33 12.22 4.86 22.89
N ALA A 34 12.24 4.97 24.23
CA ALA A 34 12.16 3.92 25.25
C ALA A 34 13.45 3.10 25.44
N SER A 35 13.67 2.60 26.67
CA SER A 35 14.59 1.49 26.90
C SER A 35 13.98 0.25 26.27
N THR A 36 14.28 0.01 24.99
CA THR A 36 13.82 -1.17 24.27
C THR A 36 14.79 -2.32 24.54
N CYS A 37 14.27 -3.54 24.50
CA CYS A 37 15.06 -4.76 24.45
C CYS A 37 15.13 -5.35 23.02
N ASN A 38 14.54 -4.64 22.04
CA ASN A 38 14.54 -5.03 20.64
C ASN A 38 15.91 -4.75 20.02
N THR A 39 16.70 -5.80 19.85
CA THR A 39 18.05 -5.72 19.28
C THR A 39 18.18 -6.64 18.07
N PRO A 40 19.23 -6.50 17.24
CA PRO A 40 19.48 -7.42 16.13
C PRO A 40 19.42 -8.91 16.51
N SER A 41 19.94 -9.27 17.69
CA SER A 41 19.98 -10.65 18.18
C SER A 41 18.73 -11.07 18.96
N ASN A 42 17.89 -10.11 19.40
CA ASN A 42 16.66 -10.38 20.15
C ASN A 42 15.50 -9.51 19.64
N ARG A 43 15.00 -9.83 18.45
CA ARG A 43 13.84 -9.15 17.85
C ARG A 43 12.51 -9.57 18.48
N ALA A 44 12.48 -10.68 19.22
CA ALA A 44 11.28 -11.15 19.91
C ALA A 44 10.87 -10.19 21.04
N CYS A 45 11.84 -9.53 21.68
CA CYS A 45 11.58 -8.57 22.76
C CYS A 45 11.23 -7.18 22.21
N TRP A 46 10.31 -6.46 22.88
CA TRP A 46 9.98 -5.07 22.54
C TRP A 46 10.30 -4.12 23.71
N THR A 47 9.52 -4.21 24.79
CA THR A 47 9.68 -3.43 26.02
C THR A 47 9.29 -4.28 27.23
N THR A 48 9.45 -3.77 28.46
CA THR A 48 8.99 -4.48 29.65
C THR A 48 7.50 -4.81 29.57
N GLY A 49 7.16 -6.10 29.59
CA GLY A 49 5.77 -6.59 29.51
C GLY A 49 5.20 -6.72 28.09
N PHE A 50 5.98 -6.44 27.05
CA PHE A 50 5.55 -6.56 25.66
C PHE A 50 6.63 -7.24 24.79
N ASP A 51 6.24 -8.30 24.09
CA ASP A 51 7.09 -9.11 23.22
C ASP A 51 6.26 -9.75 22.08
N ILE A 52 6.89 -10.61 21.28
CA ILE A 52 6.26 -11.29 20.14
C ILE A 52 5.11 -12.24 20.51
N ASN A 53 5.05 -12.69 21.77
CA ASN A 53 4.03 -13.62 22.26
C ASN A 53 2.85 -12.88 22.91
N THR A 54 2.99 -11.58 23.11
CA THR A 54 1.94 -10.75 23.69
C THR A 54 0.75 -10.69 22.74
N ASP A 55 -0.44 -11.01 23.26
CA ASP A 55 -1.68 -10.93 22.50
C ASP A 55 -2.00 -9.46 22.17
N TYR A 56 -1.61 -9.03 20.97
CA TYR A 56 -1.75 -7.66 20.50
C TYR A 56 -3.20 -7.24 20.21
N GLU A 57 -4.13 -8.19 20.15
CA GLU A 57 -5.55 -7.86 19.95
C GLU A 57 -6.24 -7.41 21.24
N THR A 58 -5.64 -7.73 22.39
CA THR A 58 -6.18 -7.41 23.73
C THR A 58 -5.24 -6.54 24.55
N ASN A 59 -3.94 -6.53 24.24
CA ASN A 59 -2.94 -5.75 24.95
C ASN A 59 -2.20 -4.84 23.98
N THR A 60 -2.04 -3.56 24.33
CA THR A 60 -1.33 -2.57 23.51
C THR A 60 -0.43 -1.73 24.43
N PRO A 61 0.86 -1.51 24.08
CA PRO A 61 1.73 -0.63 24.86
C PRO A 61 1.14 0.77 24.98
N THR A 62 1.30 1.40 26.14
CA THR A 62 0.94 2.81 26.31
C THR A 62 2.21 3.64 26.17
N THR A 63 2.46 4.18 24.98
CA THR A 63 3.67 4.98 24.71
C THR A 63 3.52 6.44 25.10
N GLY A 64 2.28 6.95 25.13
CA GLY A 64 1.98 8.38 25.28
C GLY A 64 2.39 9.24 24.08
N VAL A 65 2.90 8.62 23.01
CA VAL A 65 3.38 9.31 21.81
C VAL A 65 2.24 9.46 20.80
N THR A 66 2.18 10.64 20.17
CA THR A 66 1.29 10.89 19.03
C THR A 66 2.14 11.25 17.81
N ARG A 67 2.00 10.47 16.74
CA ARG A 67 2.64 10.71 15.44
C ARG A 67 1.68 11.50 14.56
N ASN A 68 2.11 12.66 14.09
CA ASN A 68 1.27 13.55 13.27
C ASN A 68 1.77 13.55 11.82
N TYR A 69 0.86 13.34 10.88
CA TYR A 69 1.10 13.33 9.45
C TYR A 69 0.16 14.29 8.72
N ALA A 70 0.61 14.82 7.59
CA ALA A 70 -0.22 15.58 6.67
C ALA A 70 -0.12 14.98 5.27
N LEU A 71 -1.26 14.59 4.71
CA LEU A 71 -1.41 14.03 3.37
C LEU A 71 -2.25 15.01 2.53
N THR A 72 -1.62 15.66 1.56
CA THR A 72 -2.29 16.54 0.62
C THR A 72 -2.43 15.82 -0.71
N ILE A 73 -3.67 15.64 -1.17
CA ILE A 73 -3.98 14.92 -2.41
C ILE A 73 -4.17 15.94 -3.53
N THR A 74 -3.41 15.81 -4.60
CA THR A 74 -3.40 16.76 -5.73
C THR A 74 -3.57 16.04 -7.07
N GLU A 75 -4.24 16.69 -8.00
CA GLU A 75 -4.41 16.20 -9.38
C GLU A 75 -3.35 16.83 -10.30
N VAL A 76 -2.70 16.02 -11.13
CA VAL A 76 -1.68 16.45 -12.09
C VAL A 76 -1.99 15.85 -13.46
N ASP A 77 -2.09 16.71 -14.48
CA ASP A 77 -2.26 16.28 -15.87
C ASP A 77 -0.90 16.14 -16.55
N ASN A 78 -0.83 15.29 -17.58
CA ASN A 78 0.39 15.08 -18.39
C ASN A 78 1.63 14.81 -17.54
N TRP A 79 1.49 13.91 -16.55
CA TRP A 79 2.56 13.57 -15.63
C TRP A 79 3.50 12.53 -16.23
N THR A 80 4.79 12.84 -16.33
CA THR A 80 5.80 11.88 -16.77
C THR A 80 6.06 10.85 -15.67
N GLY A 81 5.69 9.60 -15.94
CA GLY A 81 5.86 8.47 -15.05
C GLY A 81 7.30 7.97 -14.91
N PRO A 82 7.53 7.00 -14.01
CA PRO A 82 8.86 6.53 -13.67
C PRO A 82 9.54 5.69 -14.76
N ASP A 83 8.76 5.20 -15.73
CA ASP A 83 9.24 4.51 -16.93
C ASP A 83 9.29 5.44 -18.16
N GLY A 84 9.04 6.75 -17.96
CA GLY A 84 9.13 7.78 -18.99
C GLY A 84 7.84 8.05 -19.77
N VAL A 85 6.78 7.25 -19.58
CA VAL A 85 5.50 7.48 -20.26
C VAL A 85 4.73 8.62 -19.60
N VAL A 86 4.17 9.51 -20.42
CA VAL A 86 3.32 10.62 -19.95
C VAL A 86 1.91 10.09 -19.74
N LYS A 87 1.46 10.03 -18.49
CA LYS A 87 0.07 9.72 -18.15
C LYS A 87 -0.81 10.97 -18.31
N PRO A 88 -2.03 10.85 -18.87
CA PRO A 88 -2.91 11.99 -19.07
C PRO A 88 -3.32 12.65 -17.76
N LYS A 89 -3.51 11.85 -16.69
CA LYS A 89 -3.84 12.31 -15.35
C LYS A 89 -3.34 11.34 -14.28
N VAL A 90 -2.91 11.89 -13.15
CA VAL A 90 -2.63 11.18 -11.90
C VAL A 90 -3.17 11.95 -10.70
N MET A 91 -3.36 11.26 -9.59
CA MET A 91 -3.75 11.83 -8.30
C MET A 91 -2.70 11.41 -7.27
N LEU A 92 -1.94 12.36 -6.75
CA LEU A 92 -0.72 12.09 -5.98
C LEU A 92 -0.90 12.52 -4.53
N VAL A 93 -0.26 11.77 -3.61
CA VAL A 93 -0.17 12.14 -2.20
C VAL A 93 1.13 12.88 -1.96
N ASN A 94 1.04 14.13 -1.49
CA ASN A 94 2.18 15.04 -1.32
C ASN A 94 3.06 15.18 -2.58
N GLY A 95 2.43 15.14 -3.76
CA GLY A 95 3.10 15.26 -5.05
C GLY A 95 4.01 14.07 -5.41
N LYS A 96 3.84 12.92 -4.74
CA LYS A 96 4.66 11.72 -4.93
C LYS A 96 3.82 10.50 -5.26
N PHE A 97 4.44 9.55 -5.96
CA PHE A 97 3.96 8.19 -6.12
C PHE A 97 5.10 7.20 -5.88
N PRO A 98 4.94 6.21 -4.97
CA PRO A 98 3.89 6.14 -3.96
C PRO A 98 3.91 7.35 -3.01
N GLY A 99 2.83 7.52 -2.25
CA GLY A 99 2.75 8.47 -1.16
C GLY A 99 3.73 8.16 -0.02
N PRO A 100 3.95 9.11 0.91
CA PRO A 100 4.88 8.94 2.01
C PRO A 100 4.51 7.77 2.93
N THR A 101 5.51 7.03 3.41
CA THR A 101 5.30 6.02 4.46
C THR A 101 4.90 6.68 5.78
N ILE A 102 3.86 6.13 6.39
CA ILE A 102 3.49 6.44 7.78
C ILE A 102 4.28 5.50 8.69
N PHE A 103 5.01 6.07 9.63
CA PHE A 103 5.78 5.33 10.62
C PHE A 103 5.16 5.50 12.01
N ALA A 104 5.07 4.42 12.76
CA ALA A 104 4.71 4.46 14.17
C ALA A 104 5.38 3.33 14.93
N ASP A 105 5.40 3.42 16.24
CA ASP A 105 5.73 2.29 17.11
C ASP A 105 4.43 1.67 17.65
N TRP A 106 4.46 0.38 17.96
CA TRP A 106 3.34 -0.31 18.57
C TRP A 106 2.87 0.41 19.84
N GLY A 107 1.62 0.83 19.86
CA GLY A 107 1.02 1.60 20.96
C GLY A 107 1.01 3.12 20.77
N ASP A 108 1.58 3.65 19.70
CA ASP A 108 1.47 5.07 19.37
C ASP A 108 0.04 5.44 18.94
N ARG A 109 -0.35 6.69 19.18
CA ARG A 109 -1.48 7.30 18.48
C ARG A 109 -1.01 7.87 17.15
N VAL A 110 -1.75 7.62 16.08
CA VAL A 110 -1.44 8.14 14.75
C VAL A 110 -2.55 9.11 14.34
N ASN A 111 -2.17 10.37 14.11
CA ASN A 111 -3.04 11.45 13.68
C ASN A 111 -2.64 11.88 12.27
N ILE A 112 -3.60 11.89 11.35
CA ILE A 112 -3.32 12.13 9.93
C ILE A 112 -4.32 13.13 9.40
N THR A 113 -3.85 14.34 9.10
CA THR A 113 -4.65 15.33 8.40
C THR A 113 -4.61 15.04 6.90
N VAL A 114 -5.75 14.69 6.33
CA VAL A 114 -5.91 14.52 4.89
C VAL A 114 -6.57 15.78 4.33
N THR A 115 -5.97 16.36 3.30
CA THR A 115 -6.50 17.53 2.58
C THR A 115 -6.71 17.17 1.12
N ASN A 116 -7.95 17.28 0.66
CA ASN A 116 -8.35 16.97 -0.70
C ASN A 116 -8.28 18.23 -1.57
N ASN A 117 -7.18 18.39 -2.32
CA ASN A 117 -7.01 19.45 -3.31
C ASN A 117 -7.29 18.97 -4.75
N LEU A 118 -8.02 17.86 -4.93
CA LEU A 118 -8.49 17.42 -6.24
C LEU A 118 -9.51 18.43 -6.80
N ARG A 119 -9.74 18.35 -8.12
CA ARG A 119 -10.65 19.29 -8.81
C ARG A 119 -12.12 18.94 -8.61
N THR A 120 -12.44 17.64 -8.64
CA THR A 120 -13.83 17.16 -8.70
C THR A 120 -14.13 16.00 -7.75
N ASN A 121 -13.22 15.02 -7.62
CA ASN A 121 -13.51 13.86 -6.78
C ASN A 121 -13.52 14.22 -5.29
N GLY A 122 -14.43 13.58 -4.56
CA GLY A 122 -14.23 13.36 -3.13
C GLY A 122 -13.04 12.42 -2.90
N THR A 123 -12.69 12.20 -1.65
CA THR A 123 -11.70 11.17 -1.27
C THR A 123 -11.97 10.67 0.14
N SER A 124 -11.64 9.42 0.42
CA SER A 124 -11.55 8.87 1.77
C SER A 124 -10.33 7.97 1.82
N ILE A 125 -9.53 8.04 2.89
CA ILE A 125 -8.31 7.22 3.01
C ILE A 125 -8.56 6.07 3.96
N HIS A 126 -8.54 4.85 3.41
CA HIS A 126 -8.62 3.63 4.18
C HIS A 126 -7.24 3.17 4.65
N TRP A 127 -7.16 2.71 5.90
CA TRP A 127 -5.94 2.25 6.55
C TRP A 127 -5.87 0.71 6.53
N HIS A 128 -5.66 0.17 5.32
CA HIS A 128 -5.73 -1.27 5.05
C HIS A 128 -4.93 -2.09 6.05
N GLY A 129 -5.60 -3.03 6.74
CA GLY A 129 -5.01 -3.94 7.71
C GLY A 129 -4.99 -3.44 9.16
N LEU A 130 -5.34 -2.17 9.42
CA LEU A 130 -5.52 -1.65 10.77
C LEU A 130 -6.94 -1.95 11.26
N ARG A 131 -7.07 -2.64 12.39
CA ARG A 131 -8.34 -3.15 12.93
C ARG A 131 -9.40 -2.08 13.24
N GLN A 132 -9.00 -0.83 13.47
CA GLN A 132 -9.88 0.27 13.91
C GLN A 132 -10.72 -0.06 15.16
N PHE A 133 -10.13 -0.78 16.12
CA PHE A 133 -10.82 -1.17 17.36
C PHE A 133 -11.23 0.07 18.18
N GLY A 134 -12.54 0.27 18.34
CA GLY A 134 -13.10 1.46 18.99
C GLY A 134 -13.01 2.74 18.17
N SER A 135 -12.59 2.68 16.90
CA SER A 135 -12.37 3.84 16.03
C SER A 135 -12.97 3.67 14.64
N ASN A 136 -14.11 2.99 14.51
CA ASN A 136 -14.72 2.68 13.22
C ASN A 136 -14.98 3.92 12.32
N LEU A 137 -15.29 5.09 12.89
CA LEU A 137 -15.41 6.38 12.17
C LEU A 137 -14.10 6.89 11.52
N GLN A 138 -12.99 6.22 11.78
CA GLN A 138 -11.65 6.53 11.30
C GLN A 138 -11.19 5.55 10.22
N ASP A 139 -12.06 4.62 9.81
CA ASP A 139 -11.72 3.56 8.87
C ASP A 139 -11.56 4.04 7.42
N GLY A 140 -12.24 5.11 7.00
CA GLY A 140 -12.03 5.71 5.69
C GLY A 140 -12.77 5.04 4.53
N ALA A 141 -13.87 4.34 4.79
CA ALA A 141 -14.72 3.71 3.79
C ALA A 141 -15.92 4.63 3.46
N ASN A 142 -15.81 5.46 2.40
CA ASN A 142 -16.88 6.37 2.02
C ASN A 142 -18.21 5.64 1.72
N GLY A 143 -19.32 6.15 2.23
CA GLY A 143 -20.63 5.50 2.14
C GLY A 143 -20.86 4.41 3.19
N VAL A 144 -19.85 4.08 4.01
CA VAL A 144 -19.99 3.19 5.18
C VAL A 144 -19.66 3.94 6.46
N THR A 145 -18.39 4.30 6.65
CA THR A 145 -17.91 4.91 7.89
C THR A 145 -17.82 6.43 7.85
N GLU A 146 -17.91 7.02 6.67
CA GLU A 146 -17.87 8.47 6.46
C GLU A 146 -18.46 8.89 5.11
N CYS A 147 -18.76 10.17 4.94
CA CYS A 147 -18.89 10.78 3.62
C CYS A 147 -17.49 11.10 3.05
N PRO A 148 -17.31 11.18 1.73
CA PRO A 148 -16.05 11.62 1.14
C PRO A 148 -15.65 13.04 1.59
N ILE A 149 -14.35 13.26 1.81
CA ILE A 149 -13.78 14.59 1.99
C ILE A 149 -13.95 15.36 0.67
N PRO A 150 -14.60 16.53 0.66
CA PRO A 150 -14.91 17.25 -0.58
C PRO A 150 -13.65 17.80 -1.27
N PRO A 151 -13.65 17.94 -2.61
CA PRO A 151 -12.53 18.51 -3.37
C PRO A 151 -12.29 19.99 -3.03
N LYS A 152 -11.23 20.56 -3.63
CA LYS A 152 -10.90 22.00 -3.56
C LYS A 152 -10.66 22.52 -2.13
N GLY A 153 -10.04 21.70 -1.28
CA GLY A 153 -9.54 22.10 0.03
C GLY A 153 -10.27 21.48 1.22
N GLY A 154 -11.23 20.58 1.01
CA GLY A 154 -11.83 19.81 2.10
C GLY A 154 -10.77 19.06 2.90
N SER A 155 -10.95 18.94 4.22
CA SER A 155 -9.98 18.28 5.08
C SER A 155 -10.64 17.54 6.23
N LYS A 156 -10.03 16.42 6.65
CA LYS A 156 -10.40 15.61 7.81
C LYS A 156 -9.13 15.16 8.52
N VAL A 157 -9.21 15.03 9.85
CA VAL A 157 -8.19 14.33 10.64
C VAL A 157 -8.67 12.92 10.93
N TYR A 158 -7.87 11.93 10.55
CA TYR A 158 -8.01 10.56 11.01
C TYR A 158 -7.15 10.35 12.26
N SER A 159 -7.69 9.70 13.29
CA SER A 159 -6.98 9.49 14.56
C SER A 159 -7.29 8.12 15.14
N PHE A 160 -6.29 7.22 15.16
CA PHE A 160 -6.44 5.87 15.70
C PHE A 160 -5.18 5.43 16.47
N MET A 161 -5.33 4.36 17.25
CA MET A 161 -4.22 3.73 17.96
C MET A 161 -3.56 2.66 17.08
N ALA A 162 -2.23 2.62 17.07
CA ALA A 162 -1.46 1.54 16.50
C ALA A 162 -1.52 0.30 17.42
N THR A 163 -2.65 -0.42 17.42
CA THR A 163 -2.85 -1.62 18.27
C THR A 163 -2.17 -2.87 17.70
N GLN A 164 -1.80 -2.84 16.42
CA GLN A 164 -1.04 -3.89 15.74
C GLN A 164 0.34 -3.36 15.34
N TYR A 165 1.25 -4.25 14.98
CA TYR A 165 2.57 -3.94 14.44
C TYR A 165 2.88 -4.82 13.24
N GLY A 166 3.68 -4.31 12.31
CA GLY A 166 3.95 -4.97 11.04
C GLY A 166 3.88 -4.02 9.85
N THR A 167 3.52 -4.59 8.71
CA THR A 167 3.48 -3.89 7.42
C THR A 167 2.05 -3.77 6.91
N SER A 168 1.69 -2.54 6.55
CA SER A 168 0.39 -2.20 5.97
C SER A 168 0.55 -1.14 4.91
N TRP A 169 -0.57 -0.65 4.42
CA TRP A 169 -0.65 0.40 3.43
C TRP A 169 -1.93 1.19 3.63
N TYR A 170 -1.99 2.36 3.02
CA TYR A 170 -3.19 3.18 2.96
C TYR A 170 -3.50 3.49 1.50
N HIS A 171 -4.78 3.61 1.19
CA HIS A 171 -5.22 3.92 -0.15
C HIS A 171 -6.57 4.65 -0.14
N SER A 172 -6.87 5.34 -1.23
CA SER A 172 -8.22 5.88 -1.41
C SER A 172 -9.25 4.75 -1.50
N HIS A 173 -10.40 4.93 -0.87
CA HIS A 173 -11.58 4.07 -1.02
C HIS A 173 -12.69 4.73 -1.85
N PHE A 174 -12.38 5.83 -2.53
CA PHE A 174 -13.27 6.52 -3.45
C PHE A 174 -13.23 5.84 -4.82
N SER A 175 -14.17 4.92 -5.06
CA SER A 175 -14.17 4.07 -6.27
C SER A 175 -12.78 3.45 -6.51
N ALA A 176 -12.24 3.51 -7.72
CA ALA A 176 -10.89 3.02 -8.05
C ALA A 176 -9.79 4.09 -7.94
N GLN A 177 -10.04 5.22 -7.25
CA GLN A 177 -9.15 6.40 -7.24
C GLN A 177 -7.69 6.09 -6.83
N TYR A 178 -7.45 5.06 -6.02
CA TYR A 178 -6.08 4.69 -5.66
C TYR A 178 -5.23 4.24 -6.85
N GLY A 179 -5.85 3.71 -7.92
CA GLY A 179 -5.18 3.39 -9.19
C GLY A 179 -4.64 4.63 -9.93
N ASN A 180 -5.13 5.83 -9.61
CA ASN A 180 -4.56 7.09 -10.10
C ASN A 180 -3.32 7.55 -9.29
N GLY A 181 -3.03 6.91 -8.16
CA GLY A 181 -1.84 7.18 -7.34
C GLY A 181 -2.09 7.57 -5.88
N VAL A 182 -3.34 7.56 -5.41
CA VAL A 182 -3.69 7.88 -4.01
C VAL A 182 -3.46 6.66 -3.11
N VAL A 183 -2.19 6.32 -2.93
CA VAL A 183 -1.71 5.13 -2.22
C VAL A 183 -0.38 5.41 -1.53
N GLY A 184 -0.11 4.77 -0.40
CA GLY A 184 1.19 4.78 0.27
C GLY A 184 1.27 3.69 1.33
N THR A 185 2.39 3.60 2.05
CA THR A 185 2.68 2.47 2.94
C THR A 185 2.60 2.85 4.42
N ILE A 186 2.41 1.86 5.28
CA ILE A 186 2.39 2.00 6.74
C ILE A 186 3.37 0.99 7.32
N GLN A 187 4.30 1.47 8.15
CA GLN A 187 5.21 0.63 8.92
C GLN A 187 5.01 0.93 10.40
N ILE A 188 4.45 -0.04 11.13
CA ILE A 188 4.36 0.03 12.58
C ILE A 188 5.43 -0.89 13.16
N ASN A 189 6.44 -0.32 13.81
CA ASN A 189 7.51 -1.09 14.43
C ASN A 189 7.00 -1.83 15.67
N GLY A 190 7.56 -3.01 15.89
CA GLY A 190 7.25 -3.90 16.99
C GLY A 190 8.20 -5.09 17.00
N PRO A 191 7.95 -6.13 17.82
CA PRO A 191 8.76 -7.32 17.84
C PRO A 191 8.62 -8.13 16.53
N ALA A 192 9.48 -9.14 16.34
CA ALA A 192 9.43 -10.07 15.21
C ALA A 192 9.78 -11.50 15.66
N SER A 193 9.32 -12.48 14.88
CA SER A 193 9.51 -13.91 15.17
C SER A 193 10.91 -14.45 14.88
N LEU A 194 11.76 -13.66 14.24
CA LEU A 194 13.14 -14.04 13.92
C LEU A 194 14.11 -12.85 14.11
N PRO A 195 15.32 -13.07 14.68
CA PRO A 195 16.38 -12.07 14.70
C PRO A 195 16.75 -11.60 13.29
N TYR A 196 17.07 -10.32 13.12
CA TYR A 196 17.58 -9.71 11.88
C TYR A 196 18.40 -8.46 12.17
N ASP A 197 19.42 -8.19 11.36
CA ASP A 197 20.35 -7.07 11.55
C ASP A 197 19.74 -5.75 11.07
N VAL A 198 19.22 -5.74 9.84
CA VAL A 198 18.82 -4.52 9.12
C VAL A 198 17.35 -4.62 8.72
N ASP A 199 16.58 -3.56 8.90
CA ASP A 199 15.26 -3.41 8.29
C ASP A 199 15.44 -2.58 7.01
N LEU A 200 15.19 -3.17 5.84
CA LEU A 200 15.25 -2.47 4.56
C LEU A 200 14.01 -1.59 4.33
N GLY A 201 12.98 -1.74 5.16
CA GLY A 201 11.73 -1.03 5.05
C GLY A 201 10.78 -1.61 4.00
N VAL A 202 9.83 -0.77 3.60
CA VAL A 202 8.73 -1.06 2.68
C VAL A 202 9.19 -1.27 1.25
N PHE A 203 8.58 -2.25 0.58
CA PHE A 203 8.88 -2.63 -0.79
C PHE A 203 7.57 -2.90 -1.55
N PRO A 204 6.78 -1.84 -1.83
CA PRO A 204 5.51 -1.98 -2.52
C PRO A 204 5.73 -2.34 -4.00
N ILE A 205 4.91 -3.26 -4.50
CA ILE A 205 4.87 -3.73 -5.88
C ILE A 205 3.45 -3.49 -6.38
N THR A 206 3.30 -2.91 -7.57
CA THR A 206 2.00 -2.54 -8.12
C THR A 206 1.98 -2.70 -9.63
N ASP A 207 0.85 -3.13 -10.17
CA ASP A 207 0.52 -2.90 -11.56
C ASP A 207 0.52 -1.40 -11.87
N TYR A 208 0.82 -1.08 -13.12
CA TYR A 208 0.89 0.28 -13.60
C TYR A 208 0.27 0.37 -14.98
N TYR A 209 -0.83 1.12 -15.03
CA TYR A 209 -1.58 1.39 -16.24
C TYR A 209 -1.35 2.82 -16.68
N TYR A 210 -1.27 3.06 -17.98
CA TYR A 210 -1.20 4.41 -18.54
C TYR A 210 -2.56 5.11 -18.58
N GLN A 211 -3.64 4.34 -18.71
CA GLN A 211 -5.01 4.82 -18.59
C GLN A 211 -5.34 5.29 -17.16
N THR A 212 -6.37 6.13 -17.04
CA THR A 212 -6.86 6.57 -15.72
C THR A 212 -7.72 5.48 -15.08
N ALA A 213 -7.84 5.50 -13.75
CA ALA A 213 -8.64 4.53 -13.02
C ALA A 213 -10.14 4.59 -13.43
N ASP A 214 -10.67 5.78 -13.70
CA ASP A 214 -12.07 5.94 -14.14
C ASP A 214 -12.29 5.34 -15.54
N ASP A 215 -11.35 5.53 -16.47
CA ASP A 215 -11.41 4.90 -17.80
C ASP A 215 -11.31 3.38 -17.71
N LEU A 216 -10.45 2.87 -16.83
CA LEU A 216 -10.33 1.43 -16.57
C LEU A 216 -11.61 0.84 -15.97
N VAL A 217 -12.24 1.54 -15.02
CA VAL A 217 -13.55 1.12 -14.48
C VAL A 217 -14.60 1.03 -15.59
N GLU A 218 -14.66 2.04 -16.47
CA GLU A 218 -15.60 2.02 -17.59
C GLU A 218 -15.28 0.91 -18.60
N PHE A 219 -14.00 0.65 -18.86
CA PHE A 219 -13.56 -0.43 -19.70
C PHE A 219 -13.97 -1.81 -19.13
N THR A 220 -13.71 -2.06 -17.84
CA THR A 220 -13.92 -3.36 -17.20
C THR A 220 -15.39 -3.68 -16.92
N LYS A 221 -16.28 -2.69 -17.02
CA LYS A 221 -17.73 -2.93 -17.02
C LYS A 221 -18.18 -3.82 -18.18
N ASN A 222 -17.48 -3.78 -19.32
CA ASN A 222 -17.87 -4.48 -20.54
C ASN A 222 -16.77 -5.33 -21.18
N ASN A 223 -15.57 -5.35 -20.60
CA ASN A 223 -14.42 -6.12 -21.08
C ASN A 223 -13.72 -6.80 -19.89
N GLY A 224 -13.03 -7.91 -20.14
CA GLY A 224 -12.14 -8.49 -19.12
C GLY A 224 -11.05 -7.50 -18.72
N ALA A 225 -10.46 -7.68 -17.53
CA ALA A 225 -9.38 -6.82 -17.05
C ALA A 225 -8.22 -6.79 -18.07
N PRO A 226 -7.72 -5.59 -18.45
CA PRO A 226 -6.61 -5.48 -19.37
C PRO A 226 -5.29 -5.86 -18.68
N ALA A 227 -4.30 -6.26 -19.48
CA ALA A 227 -2.93 -6.40 -19.00
C ALA A 227 -2.42 -5.06 -18.44
N SER A 228 -1.65 -5.11 -17.35
CA SER A 228 -0.92 -3.93 -16.87
C SER A 228 0.13 -3.52 -17.90
N ASP A 229 0.33 -2.23 -18.12
CA ASP A 229 1.34 -1.74 -19.07
C ASP A 229 2.76 -2.01 -18.56
N ASN A 230 2.93 -1.89 -17.25
CA ASN A 230 4.16 -2.19 -16.53
C ASN A 230 3.84 -2.65 -15.10
N ILE A 231 4.87 -3.07 -14.36
CA ILE A 231 4.78 -3.33 -12.92
C ILE A 231 5.86 -2.49 -12.25
N LEU A 232 5.46 -1.61 -11.34
CA LEU A 232 6.40 -0.77 -10.59
C LEU A 232 6.79 -1.46 -9.29
N ILE A 233 8.09 -1.51 -9.03
CA ILE A 233 8.66 -2.05 -7.80
C ILE A 233 9.27 -0.88 -7.05
N ASN A 234 8.79 -0.62 -5.84
CA ASN A 234 9.12 0.55 -5.04
C ASN A 234 9.01 1.87 -5.82
N GLY A 235 7.95 2.01 -6.64
CA GLY A 235 7.65 3.21 -7.41
C GLY A 235 8.43 3.39 -8.72
N THR A 236 9.20 2.40 -9.17
CA THR A 236 9.98 2.52 -10.40
C THR A 236 10.12 1.18 -11.13
N ASN A 237 10.27 1.24 -12.45
CA ASN A 237 10.77 0.14 -13.27
C ASN A 237 11.29 0.72 -14.60
N VAL A 238 11.86 -0.14 -15.43
CA VAL A 238 12.26 0.16 -16.80
C VAL A 238 11.08 -0.12 -17.74
N HIS A 239 10.86 0.76 -18.72
CA HIS A 239 9.89 0.55 -19.78
C HIS A 239 10.34 -0.64 -20.66
N PRO A 240 9.47 -1.64 -20.92
CA PRO A 240 9.88 -2.88 -21.59
C PRO A 240 10.41 -2.67 -23.02
N THR A 241 9.88 -1.68 -23.76
CA THR A 241 10.30 -1.38 -25.15
C THR A 241 11.38 -0.31 -25.27
N THR A 242 11.25 0.85 -24.59
CA THR A 242 12.14 2.00 -24.79
C THR A 242 13.40 1.95 -23.91
N GLY A 243 13.40 1.15 -22.83
CA GLY A 243 14.49 1.11 -21.86
C GLY A 243 14.58 2.33 -20.94
N VAL A 244 13.64 3.28 -21.01
CA VAL A 244 13.58 4.45 -20.12
C VAL A 244 13.13 4.03 -18.72
N GLY A 245 13.57 4.76 -17.69
CA GLY A 245 13.30 4.44 -16.30
C GLY A 245 14.49 3.76 -15.63
N LYS A 246 14.25 3.15 -14.47
CA LYS A 246 15.29 2.46 -13.70
C LYS A 246 14.69 1.32 -12.89
N TYR A 247 15.50 0.30 -12.65
CA TYR A 247 15.15 -0.74 -11.69
C TYR A 247 15.23 -0.18 -10.26
N ALA A 248 14.35 -0.62 -9.38
CA ALA A 248 14.58 -0.47 -7.95
C ALA A 248 15.90 -1.17 -7.59
N ASN A 249 16.71 -0.53 -6.76
CA ASN A 249 18.02 -1.02 -6.39
C ASN A 249 18.14 -1.08 -4.86
N VAL A 250 18.22 -2.30 -4.33
CA VAL A 250 18.26 -2.60 -2.90
C VAL A 250 19.68 -3.05 -2.55
N THR A 251 20.31 -2.39 -1.57
CA THR A 251 21.66 -2.77 -1.14
C THR A 251 21.59 -3.76 0.02
N LEU A 252 22.24 -4.92 -0.14
CA LEU A 252 22.45 -5.91 0.92
C LEU A 252 23.84 -5.76 1.51
N THR A 253 23.95 -5.79 2.83
CA THR A 253 25.24 -5.87 3.53
C THR A 253 25.70 -7.33 3.59
N PRO A 254 26.85 -7.71 2.99
CA PRO A 254 27.30 -9.10 2.99
C PRO A 254 27.37 -9.69 4.42
N GLY A 255 26.87 -10.92 4.59
CA GLY A 255 26.85 -11.63 5.87
C GLY A 255 25.77 -11.16 6.86
N LYS A 256 24.90 -10.22 6.48
CA LYS A 256 23.80 -9.72 7.32
C LYS A 256 22.45 -10.30 6.93
N ARG A 257 21.54 -10.36 7.90
CA ARG A 257 20.13 -10.67 7.69
C ARG A 257 19.31 -9.39 7.57
N HIS A 258 18.50 -9.31 6.53
CA HIS A 258 17.73 -8.11 6.19
C HIS A 258 16.24 -8.42 6.20
N ARG A 259 15.44 -7.66 6.97
CA ARG A 259 13.99 -7.67 6.84
C ARG A 259 13.58 -6.84 5.63
N LEU A 260 12.73 -7.38 4.78
CA LEU A 260 12.11 -6.71 3.64
C LEU A 260 10.58 -6.82 3.78
N ARG A 261 9.87 -5.71 3.55
CA ARG A 261 8.43 -5.61 3.80
C ARG A 261 7.68 -5.49 2.48
N ILE A 262 7.36 -6.62 1.88
CA ILE A 262 6.79 -6.70 0.52
C ILE A 262 5.28 -6.46 0.61
N ILE A 263 4.75 -5.63 -0.28
CA ILE A 263 3.33 -5.24 -0.31
C ILE A 263 2.86 -5.33 -1.75
N ASN A 264 1.74 -6.00 -2.02
CA ASN A 264 1.05 -5.85 -3.30
C ASN A 264 0.01 -4.72 -3.18
N THR A 265 0.27 -3.57 -3.82
CA THR A 265 -0.63 -2.39 -3.82
C THR A 265 -1.36 -2.21 -5.16
N SER A 266 -1.41 -3.26 -5.97
CA SER A 266 -2.05 -3.26 -7.29
C SER A 266 -3.55 -2.97 -7.24
N VAL A 267 -4.11 -2.62 -8.39
CA VAL A 267 -5.57 -2.61 -8.59
C VAL A 267 -6.13 -3.97 -8.99
N GLU A 268 -5.33 -4.83 -9.62
CA GLU A 268 -5.77 -6.14 -10.12
C GLU A 268 -4.68 -7.22 -10.06
N ASN A 269 -3.44 -6.91 -10.43
CA ASN A 269 -2.43 -7.96 -10.61
C ASN A 269 -2.04 -8.64 -9.29
N HIS A 270 -2.00 -9.97 -9.32
CA HIS A 270 -1.45 -10.82 -8.27
C HIS A 270 -0.05 -11.29 -8.67
N PHE A 271 0.88 -11.28 -7.72
CA PHE A 271 2.30 -11.47 -8.01
C PHE A 271 2.84 -12.75 -7.43
N GLN A 272 3.77 -13.36 -8.15
CA GLN A 272 4.75 -14.29 -7.63
C GLN A 272 6.08 -13.56 -7.56
N VAL A 273 6.79 -13.63 -6.43
CA VAL A 273 8.08 -12.97 -6.26
C VAL A 273 9.15 -13.96 -5.86
N SER A 274 10.36 -13.76 -6.38
CA SER A 274 11.53 -14.59 -6.09
C SER A 274 12.81 -13.75 -6.18
N LEU A 275 13.82 -14.11 -5.39
CA LEU A 275 15.15 -13.50 -5.44
C LEU A 275 16.15 -14.54 -5.93
N VAL A 276 16.79 -14.28 -7.07
CA VAL A 276 17.71 -15.24 -7.70
C VAL A 276 18.78 -15.70 -6.70
N ASN A 277 18.92 -17.02 -6.56
CA ASN A 277 19.83 -17.70 -5.64
C ASN A 277 19.59 -17.44 -4.14
N HIS A 278 18.46 -16.86 -3.72
CA HIS A 278 18.16 -16.63 -2.31
C HIS A 278 16.78 -17.16 -1.96
N SER A 279 16.69 -17.80 -0.80
CA SER A 279 15.43 -18.05 -0.14
C SER A 279 14.98 -16.82 0.66
N MET A 280 13.68 -16.72 0.89
CA MET A 280 13.05 -15.73 1.77
C MET A 280 12.45 -16.46 2.97
N THR A 281 12.71 -15.97 4.18
CA THR A 281 12.08 -16.53 5.39
C THR A 281 10.97 -15.60 5.86
N VAL A 282 9.72 -16.01 5.68
CA VAL A 282 8.52 -15.29 6.12
C VAL A 282 8.48 -15.23 7.64
N ILE A 283 8.22 -14.03 8.17
CA ILE A 283 8.10 -13.75 9.61
C ILE A 283 6.80 -13.03 9.97
N ALA A 284 6.09 -12.47 8.98
CA ALA A 284 4.72 -12.00 9.13
C ALA A 284 3.97 -12.16 7.81
N ALA A 285 2.67 -12.41 7.91
CA ALA A 285 1.72 -12.31 6.82
C ALA A 285 0.71 -11.24 7.21
N ASP A 286 0.52 -10.26 6.34
CA ASP A 286 -0.25 -9.06 6.63
C ASP A 286 0.26 -8.36 7.92
N MET A 287 -0.64 -8.02 8.85
CA MET A 287 -0.32 -7.42 10.15
C MET A 287 -0.23 -8.50 11.27
N VAL A 288 0.06 -9.75 10.90
CA VAL A 288 0.10 -10.90 11.82
C VAL A 288 1.48 -11.57 11.76
N PRO A 289 2.28 -11.51 12.84
CA PRO A 289 3.51 -12.28 12.93
C PRO A 289 3.25 -13.78 12.88
N VAL A 290 4.07 -14.49 12.12
CA VAL A 290 3.99 -15.95 11.95
C VAL A 290 5.29 -16.62 12.37
N ASN A 291 5.22 -17.90 12.70
CA ASN A 291 6.40 -18.73 12.88
C ASN A 291 7.22 -18.73 11.58
N ALA A 292 8.54 -18.65 11.72
CA ALA A 292 9.43 -18.50 10.59
C ALA A 292 9.26 -19.65 9.57
N TYR A 293 8.97 -19.30 8.32
CA TYR A 293 8.75 -20.23 7.22
C TYR A 293 9.62 -19.84 6.02
N THR A 294 10.51 -20.72 5.57
CA THR A 294 11.44 -20.43 4.46
C THR A 294 10.89 -20.95 3.14
N THR A 295 10.90 -20.11 2.11
CA THR A 295 10.46 -20.44 0.75
C THR A 295 11.32 -19.70 -0.30
N ASP A 296 11.39 -20.23 -1.51
CA ASP A 296 12.05 -19.59 -2.65
C ASP A 296 11.11 -18.67 -3.44
N THR A 297 9.80 -18.82 -3.24
CA THR A 297 8.76 -18.04 -3.95
C THR A 297 7.64 -17.67 -2.99
N LEU A 298 7.10 -16.46 -3.17
CA LEU A 298 5.90 -16.01 -2.48
C LEU A 298 4.85 -15.57 -3.49
N PHE A 299 3.61 -15.98 -3.26
CA PHE A 299 2.44 -15.37 -3.89
C PHE A 299 1.97 -14.18 -3.05
N LEU A 300 1.59 -13.09 -3.70
CA LEU A 300 0.95 -11.93 -3.09
C LEU A 300 -0.31 -11.57 -3.88
N GLY A 301 -1.46 -11.86 -3.31
CA GLY A 301 -2.73 -11.31 -3.79
C GLY A 301 -2.82 -9.80 -3.55
N VAL A 302 -3.76 -9.15 -4.24
CA VAL A 302 -3.95 -7.70 -4.09
C VAL A 302 -4.21 -7.35 -2.62
N GLY A 303 -3.41 -6.43 -2.08
CA GLY A 303 -3.48 -5.99 -0.69
C GLY A 303 -2.73 -6.84 0.32
N GLN A 304 -2.22 -8.02 -0.05
CA GLN A 304 -1.41 -8.85 0.85
C GLN A 304 -0.03 -8.26 1.13
N ARG A 305 0.49 -8.54 2.32
CA ARG A 305 1.85 -8.18 2.73
C ARG A 305 2.58 -9.41 3.25
N TYR A 306 3.88 -9.46 2.98
CA TYR A 306 4.78 -10.38 3.66
C TYR A 306 5.99 -9.64 4.17
N ASP A 307 6.28 -9.84 5.44
CA ASP A 307 7.58 -9.50 5.99
C ASP A 307 8.46 -10.74 5.89
N VAL A 308 9.58 -10.59 5.18
CA VAL A 308 10.55 -11.67 4.98
C VAL A 308 11.92 -11.25 5.48
N THR A 309 12.73 -12.21 5.92
CA THR A 309 14.16 -12.01 6.11
C THR A 309 14.95 -12.66 4.99
N ILE A 310 15.97 -11.96 4.49
CA ILE A 310 16.91 -12.41 3.47
C ILE A 310 18.31 -12.41 4.06
N ASP A 311 18.95 -13.58 4.04
CA ASP A 311 20.35 -13.74 4.46
C ASP A 311 21.27 -13.45 3.28
N ALA A 312 22.06 -12.37 3.39
CA ALA A 312 23.03 -11.96 2.38
C ALA A 312 24.29 -12.84 2.39
N SER A 313 24.08 -14.13 2.18
CA SER A 313 25.06 -15.22 2.35
C SER A 313 25.65 -15.72 1.04
N LYS A 314 25.22 -15.17 -0.10
CA LYS A 314 25.72 -15.57 -1.43
C LYS A 314 26.96 -14.77 -1.81
N ALA A 315 27.56 -15.15 -2.95
CA ALA A 315 28.71 -14.43 -3.49
C ALA A 315 28.36 -12.94 -3.66
N VAL A 316 29.32 -12.06 -3.37
CA VAL A 316 29.14 -10.63 -3.56
C VAL A 316 28.88 -10.33 -5.04
N GLY A 317 27.69 -9.85 -5.36
CA GLY A 317 27.24 -9.63 -6.72
C GLY A 317 25.90 -8.91 -6.81
N ASN A 318 25.33 -8.88 -8.02
CA ASN A 318 24.00 -8.34 -8.29
C ASN A 318 23.05 -9.49 -8.62
N TYR A 319 21.85 -9.46 -8.04
CA TYR A 319 20.83 -10.49 -8.20
C TYR A 319 19.49 -9.88 -8.63
N TRP A 320 18.78 -10.55 -9.52
CA TRP A 320 17.42 -10.15 -9.87
C TRP A 320 16.45 -10.55 -8.75
N PHE A 321 15.63 -9.60 -8.32
CA PHE A 321 14.35 -9.89 -7.69
C PHE A 321 13.29 -9.85 -8.78
N ASN A 322 12.77 -11.00 -9.15
CA ASN A 322 11.80 -11.13 -10.23
C ASN A 322 10.39 -11.02 -9.68
N VAL A 323 9.55 -10.28 -10.39
CA VAL A 323 8.10 -10.36 -10.27
C VAL A 323 7.59 -11.13 -11.48
N THR A 324 6.82 -12.18 -11.25
CA THR A 324 6.13 -12.94 -12.28
C THR A 324 4.65 -13.01 -11.94
N LEU A 325 3.82 -13.36 -12.92
CA LEU A 325 2.39 -13.60 -12.72
C LEU A 325 2.09 -15.07 -13.00
N PRO A 326 1.05 -15.67 -12.38
CA PRO A 326 0.62 -17.02 -12.73
C PRO A 326 0.33 -17.12 -14.25
N PRO A 327 0.86 -18.14 -14.94
CA PRO A 327 0.82 -18.24 -16.41
C PRO A 327 -0.58 -18.44 -16.99
N ASN A 328 -1.57 -18.81 -16.16
CA ASN A 328 -2.96 -18.97 -16.60
C ASN A 328 -3.65 -17.62 -16.89
N GLY A 329 -3.09 -16.49 -16.42
CA GLY A 329 -3.66 -15.15 -16.61
C GLY A 329 -4.95 -14.87 -15.84
N PHE A 330 -5.38 -15.74 -14.92
CA PHE A 330 -6.66 -15.60 -14.21
C PHE A 330 -6.64 -14.55 -13.09
N CYS A 331 -5.47 -14.22 -12.57
CA CYS A 331 -5.28 -13.23 -11.51
C CYS A 331 -4.25 -12.16 -11.92
N GLY A 332 -4.19 -11.86 -13.22
CA GLY A 332 -3.42 -10.76 -13.77
C GLY A 332 -2.53 -11.14 -14.93
N THR A 333 -2.28 -10.15 -15.79
CA THR A 333 -1.33 -10.20 -16.90
C THR A 333 -0.58 -8.87 -17.00
N SER A 334 0.59 -8.87 -17.64
CA SER A 334 1.38 -7.66 -17.87
C SER A 334 2.02 -7.64 -19.26
N ASN A 335 2.09 -6.44 -19.85
CA ASN A 335 2.82 -6.18 -21.08
C ASN A 335 4.34 -6.21 -20.85
N ASN A 336 4.82 -5.90 -19.63
CA ASN A 336 6.20 -6.15 -19.24
C ASN A 336 6.39 -7.63 -18.88
N GLN A 337 7.11 -8.38 -19.71
CA GLN A 337 7.31 -9.82 -19.53
C GLN A 337 8.29 -10.17 -18.40
N PHE A 338 9.17 -9.25 -18.01
CA PHE A 338 10.21 -9.51 -17.01
C PHE A 338 10.43 -8.34 -16.05
N PRO A 339 9.39 -7.92 -15.30
CA PRO A 339 9.51 -6.87 -14.31
C PRO A 339 10.41 -7.36 -13.16
N ALA A 340 11.38 -6.53 -12.78
CA ALA A 340 12.38 -6.92 -11.80
C ALA A 340 12.95 -5.73 -11.01
N ALA A 341 13.60 -6.04 -9.89
CA ALA A 341 14.46 -5.14 -9.15
C ALA A 341 15.86 -5.74 -9.01
N VAL A 342 16.85 -4.90 -8.68
CA VAL A 342 18.23 -5.32 -8.45
C VAL A 342 18.51 -5.36 -6.96
N PHE A 343 19.01 -6.49 -6.49
CA PHE A 343 19.59 -6.64 -5.17
C PHE A 343 21.11 -6.65 -5.31
N HIS A 344 21.73 -5.58 -4.86
CA HIS A 344 23.15 -5.29 -4.97
C HIS A 344 23.86 -5.58 -3.64
N TYR A 345 24.83 -6.47 -3.62
CA TYR A 345 25.67 -6.64 -2.44
C TYR A 345 26.64 -5.46 -2.32
N ALA A 346 26.72 -4.83 -1.14
CA ALA A 346 27.69 -3.77 -0.87
C ALA A 346 29.12 -4.28 -1.13
N GLY A 347 29.87 -3.55 -1.95
CA GLY A 347 31.22 -3.93 -2.40
C GLY A 347 31.25 -4.72 -3.72
N ALA A 348 30.10 -5.08 -4.30
CA ALA A 348 30.05 -5.62 -5.66
C ALA A 348 30.34 -4.54 -6.72
N SER A 349 30.76 -4.95 -7.91
CA SER A 349 30.77 -4.06 -9.07
C SER A 349 29.34 -3.64 -9.41
N GLY A 350 29.16 -2.40 -9.88
CA GLY A 350 27.88 -1.95 -10.44
C GLY A 350 27.49 -2.72 -11.70
N GLY A 351 26.29 -2.46 -12.20
CA GLY A 351 25.73 -3.10 -13.40
C GLY A 351 24.53 -4.00 -13.09
N LEU A 352 23.94 -4.55 -14.15
CA LEU A 352 22.76 -5.42 -14.03
C LEU A 352 23.18 -6.85 -13.67
N PRO A 353 22.34 -7.58 -12.91
CA PRO A 353 22.50 -9.02 -12.74
C PRO A 353 22.51 -9.74 -14.10
N THR A 354 23.39 -10.73 -14.27
CA THR A 354 23.59 -11.45 -15.54
C THR A 354 22.72 -12.70 -15.68
N ALA A 355 22.32 -13.31 -14.56
CA ALA A 355 21.52 -14.53 -14.54
C ALA A 355 20.08 -14.24 -14.09
N ARG A 356 19.10 -14.49 -14.98
CA ARG A 356 17.65 -14.32 -14.71
C ARG A 356 17.09 -15.29 -13.67
N GLY A 357 17.79 -16.39 -13.40
CA GLY A 357 17.33 -17.47 -12.51
C GLY A 357 16.33 -18.39 -13.20
N THR A 358 15.72 -19.29 -12.43
CA THR A 358 14.65 -20.17 -12.89
C THR A 358 13.29 -19.55 -12.61
N PRO A 359 12.29 -19.73 -13.50
CA PRO A 359 10.91 -19.36 -13.20
C PRO A 359 10.43 -20.04 -11.91
N PRO A 360 9.67 -19.33 -11.07
CA PRO A 360 9.09 -19.92 -9.86
C PRO A 360 8.04 -20.99 -10.20
N VAL A 361 7.71 -21.82 -9.20
CA VAL A 361 6.57 -22.74 -9.27
C VAL A 361 5.29 -21.93 -9.41
N ASP A 362 4.39 -22.37 -10.30
CA ASP A 362 3.07 -21.75 -10.48
C ASP A 362 2.23 -21.90 -9.20
N THR A 363 1.85 -20.77 -8.60
CA THR A 363 1.04 -20.70 -7.39
C THR A 363 -0.46 -20.84 -7.66
N LEU A 364 -0.87 -20.92 -8.94
CA LEU A 364 -2.26 -21.13 -9.36
C LEU A 364 -3.23 -20.08 -8.82
N CYS A 365 -2.75 -18.86 -8.58
CA CYS A 365 -3.49 -17.77 -7.94
C CYS A 365 -3.91 -18.02 -6.48
N TYR A 366 -3.26 -18.96 -5.78
CA TYR A 366 -3.50 -19.23 -4.37
C TYR A 366 -2.36 -18.72 -3.49
N ASP A 367 -2.73 -18.22 -2.33
CA ASP A 367 -1.83 -17.89 -1.24
C ASP A 367 -1.49 -19.11 -0.37
N ASN A 368 -0.45 -18.96 0.45
CA ASN A 368 0.01 -20.04 1.32
C ASN A 368 -0.86 -20.14 2.58
N ILE A 369 -1.52 -21.29 2.76
CA ILE A 369 -2.37 -21.57 3.92
C ILE A 369 -1.63 -22.26 5.09
N ASP A 370 -0.37 -22.62 4.92
CA ASP A 370 0.44 -23.34 5.93
C ASP A 370 1.09 -22.38 6.95
N LEU A 371 0.70 -21.11 6.93
CA LEU A 371 1.22 -20.07 7.82
C LEU A 371 0.63 -20.22 9.23
N VAL A 372 1.50 -20.26 10.24
CA VAL A 372 1.11 -20.44 11.64
C VAL A 372 1.37 -19.15 12.43
N PRO A 373 0.34 -18.42 12.89
CA PRO A 373 0.51 -17.23 13.72
C PRO A 373 1.29 -17.52 15.01
N VAL A 374 2.20 -16.62 15.40
CA VAL A 374 2.94 -16.75 16.67
C VAL A 374 1.96 -16.73 17.85
N VAL A 375 1.07 -15.74 17.87
CA VAL A 375 -0.06 -15.71 18.81
C VAL A 375 -1.15 -16.60 18.22
N SER A 376 -1.16 -17.86 18.64
CA SER A 376 -2.09 -18.86 18.12
C SER A 376 -3.55 -18.58 18.53
N ARG A 377 -4.46 -18.90 17.62
CA ARG A 377 -5.92 -18.90 17.85
C ARG A 377 -6.46 -20.30 17.58
N THR A 378 -7.51 -20.69 18.30
CA THR A 378 -8.21 -21.94 18.05
C THR A 378 -9.68 -21.64 17.77
N ALA A 379 -10.15 -22.04 16.59
CA ALA A 379 -11.56 -22.05 16.24
C ALA A 379 -12.02 -23.50 16.07
N SER A 380 -13.17 -23.87 16.62
CA SER A 380 -13.70 -25.24 16.51
C SER A 380 -14.55 -25.40 15.26
N PRO A 381 -14.15 -26.23 14.27
CA PRO A 381 -14.96 -26.48 13.08
C PRO A 381 -16.12 -27.44 13.34
N GLY A 382 -16.14 -28.14 14.48
CA GLY A 382 -17.01 -29.29 14.73
C GLY A 382 -18.52 -29.00 14.71
N ASN A 383 -18.92 -27.72 14.76
CA ASN A 383 -20.32 -27.29 14.72
C ASN A 383 -20.65 -26.43 13.49
N PHE A 384 -19.76 -26.34 12.50
CA PHE A 384 -20.04 -25.57 11.29
C PHE A 384 -21.03 -26.33 10.39
N ASN A 385 -22.23 -25.80 10.27
CA ASN A 385 -23.25 -26.26 9.33
C ASN A 385 -23.52 -25.16 8.30
N PRO A 386 -23.24 -25.39 7.00
CA PRO A 386 -23.59 -24.44 5.96
C PRO A 386 -25.09 -24.16 5.96
N SER A 387 -25.44 -22.88 5.90
CA SER A 387 -26.81 -22.37 5.87
C SER A 387 -26.85 -21.06 5.07
N PRO A 388 -28.04 -20.58 4.67
CA PRO A 388 -28.16 -19.26 4.05
C PRO A 388 -27.63 -18.10 4.92
N ASN A 389 -27.65 -18.25 6.25
CA ASN A 389 -27.21 -17.20 7.18
C ASN A 389 -25.69 -17.12 7.37
N ASN A 390 -24.93 -18.08 6.84
CA ASN A 390 -23.47 -18.13 6.92
C ASN A 390 -22.81 -18.49 5.57
N SER A 391 -23.55 -18.31 4.47
CA SER A 391 -23.08 -18.48 3.09
C SER A 391 -23.17 -17.14 2.36
N LEU A 392 -22.09 -16.74 1.68
CA LEU A 392 -22.03 -15.53 0.86
C LEU A 392 -21.67 -15.92 -0.58
N PRO A 393 -22.65 -16.42 -1.38
CA PRO A 393 -22.35 -16.82 -2.75
C PRO A 393 -21.98 -15.60 -3.59
N VAL A 394 -20.82 -15.68 -4.24
CA VAL A 394 -20.36 -14.69 -5.22
C VAL A 394 -20.84 -15.14 -6.60
N HIS A 395 -21.44 -14.23 -7.35
CA HIS A 395 -21.99 -14.48 -8.67
C HIS A 395 -21.61 -13.35 -9.62
N LEU A 396 -21.23 -13.69 -10.85
CA LEU A 396 -21.05 -12.74 -11.93
C LEU A 396 -22.29 -12.76 -12.82
N ASP A 397 -23.10 -11.71 -12.75
CA ASP A 397 -24.25 -11.52 -13.62
C ASP A 397 -23.82 -10.85 -14.92
N THR A 398 -23.95 -11.58 -16.02
CA THR A 398 -23.68 -11.09 -17.38
C THR A 398 -24.91 -10.98 -18.26
N THR A 399 -26.10 -10.94 -17.65
CA THR A 399 -27.38 -10.86 -18.37
C THR A 399 -27.86 -9.43 -18.58
N GLY A 400 -27.30 -8.48 -17.83
CA GLY A 400 -27.70 -7.07 -17.81
C GLY A 400 -26.73 -6.10 -18.50
N SER A 401 -26.88 -4.82 -18.18
CA SER A 401 -25.97 -3.73 -18.56
C SER A 401 -25.59 -2.93 -17.31
N PRO A 402 -24.29 -2.74 -17.01
CA PRO A 402 -23.13 -3.19 -17.80
C PRO A 402 -23.00 -4.72 -17.85
N LEU A 403 -22.19 -5.24 -18.79
CA LEU A 403 -22.03 -6.69 -19.01
C LEU A 403 -21.47 -7.42 -17.79
N PHE A 404 -20.60 -6.81 -16.99
CA PHE A 404 -20.02 -7.43 -15.81
C PHE A 404 -20.56 -6.78 -14.53
N VAL A 405 -21.50 -7.46 -13.86
CA VAL A 405 -22.05 -7.05 -12.56
C VAL A 405 -21.77 -8.14 -11.52
N TRP A 406 -20.88 -7.85 -10.58
CA TRP A 406 -20.58 -8.75 -9.47
C TRP A 406 -21.62 -8.62 -8.36
N GLN A 407 -22.13 -9.77 -7.90
CA GLN A 407 -23.14 -9.86 -6.86
C GLN A 407 -22.63 -10.73 -5.70
N ILE A 408 -23.00 -10.35 -4.48
CA ILE A 408 -22.88 -11.19 -3.29
C ILE A 408 -24.30 -11.42 -2.78
N ASN A 409 -24.69 -12.69 -2.65
CA ASN A 409 -26.05 -13.05 -2.22
C ASN A 409 -27.15 -12.38 -3.08
N GLY A 410 -26.91 -12.28 -4.40
CA GLY A 410 -27.85 -11.72 -5.37
C GLY A 410 -27.93 -10.20 -5.43
N SER A 411 -27.14 -9.45 -4.64
CA SER A 411 -27.09 -7.98 -4.70
C SER A 411 -25.68 -7.48 -5.05
N SER A 412 -25.61 -6.44 -5.88
CA SER A 412 -24.38 -5.71 -6.16
C SER A 412 -24.30 -4.52 -5.21
N ILE A 413 -23.23 -4.42 -4.44
CA ILE A 413 -23.04 -3.30 -3.51
C ILE A 413 -23.07 -1.95 -4.26
N ASN A 414 -23.87 -1.01 -3.74
CA ASN A 414 -23.92 0.36 -4.23
C ASN A 414 -24.26 1.31 -3.07
N VAL A 415 -23.25 2.00 -2.56
CA VAL A 415 -23.38 2.85 -1.37
C VAL A 415 -23.76 4.29 -1.73
N ASP A 416 -24.56 4.95 -0.88
CA ASP A 416 -24.79 6.39 -0.97
C ASP A 416 -23.71 7.14 -0.19
N TRP A 417 -22.81 7.82 -0.91
CA TRP A 417 -21.77 8.64 -0.30
C TRP A 417 -22.29 9.78 0.59
N ASN A 418 -23.51 10.24 0.38
CA ASN A 418 -24.13 11.29 1.18
C ASN A 418 -24.89 10.75 2.40
N LYS A 419 -25.10 9.42 2.47
CA LYS A 419 -25.74 8.78 3.61
C LYS A 419 -25.03 7.48 3.99
N PRO A 420 -23.88 7.57 4.67
CA PRO A 420 -23.10 6.41 5.06
C PRO A 420 -23.87 5.47 6.00
N VAL A 421 -23.54 4.19 6.01
CA VAL A 421 -24.13 3.20 6.93
C VAL A 421 -24.10 3.68 8.40
N LEU A 422 -23.02 4.31 8.85
CA LEU A 422 -22.96 4.84 10.22
C LEU A 422 -23.95 5.97 10.50
N GLN A 423 -24.37 6.73 9.48
CA GLN A 423 -25.42 7.73 9.66
C GLN A 423 -26.76 7.05 10.00
N TYR A 424 -27.10 5.95 9.33
CA TYR A 424 -28.27 5.15 9.67
C TYR A 424 -28.22 4.64 11.12
N VAL A 425 -27.06 4.14 11.56
CA VAL A 425 -26.85 3.69 12.94
C VAL A 425 -27.04 4.83 13.95
N ILE A 426 -26.45 6.00 13.70
CA ILE A 426 -26.58 7.19 14.55
C ILE A 426 -28.02 7.69 14.62
N GLU A 427 -28.75 7.61 13.51
CA GLU A 427 -30.16 7.99 13.41
C GLU A 427 -31.12 6.91 13.96
N ASN A 428 -30.60 5.76 14.42
CA ASN A 428 -31.38 4.58 14.81
C ASN A 428 -32.36 4.14 13.69
N ASN A 429 -31.92 4.24 12.45
CA ASN A 429 -32.67 3.91 11.25
C ASN A 429 -32.19 2.58 10.67
N THR A 430 -33.03 1.55 10.70
CA THR A 430 -32.69 0.21 10.19
C THR A 430 -33.12 -0.03 8.74
N SER A 431 -33.61 1.00 8.04
CA SER A 431 -34.04 0.92 6.64
C SER A 431 -32.87 1.11 5.67
N TYR A 432 -31.92 0.19 5.70
CA TYR A 432 -30.78 0.19 4.77
C TYR A 432 -31.25 -0.05 3.33
N PRO A 433 -30.67 0.63 2.32
CA PRO A 433 -30.91 0.32 0.93
C PRO A 433 -30.46 -1.12 0.59
N PRO A 434 -31.11 -1.77 -0.40
CA PRO A 434 -30.81 -3.13 -0.81
C PRO A 434 -29.45 -3.30 -1.50
#